data_AF-A0A9P5QNH8-F1
#
_entry.id   AF-A0A9P5QNH8-F1
#
_cell.length_a   1.000
_cell.length_b   1.000
_cell.length_c   1.000
_cell.angle_alpha   90.00
_cell.angle_beta   90.00
_cell.angle_gamma   90.00
#
_symmetry.space_group_name_H-M   'P 1'
#
loop_
_entity.id
_entity.type
_entity.pdbx_description
1 polymer ?
#
loop_
_entity_poly.entity_id
_entity_poly.type
_entity_poly.pdbx_seq_one_letter_code
_entity_poly.pdbx_strand_id
1 'polypeptide(L)'
;MEATRTAGSKKKKFERKVAPSKAPRRLLKKKLRDLERLIKNKNSLKDLPDEVIQDTEKKMADVKKQIEALGPEISTVTAHTSINDTTEDSSSKKSKGLKLTELRRARRKISAFKKQHPNHETSKEESKTLEDLELDLVYIKHFPRDEEYIPIYPEAPLEDEAQLKSQLEIRERLAKARANGELKNPTGSNDSNLTEQDASKAATGKHPASNWSDDEGSSDEDENKHEAKKQKSE
;
A
#
# COMPACT_ATOMS: atom_id res chain seq x y z
N MET A 1 -28.49 -65.74 28.08
CA MET A 1 -28.79 -65.20 26.74
C MET A 1 -29.88 -64.16 26.91
N GLU A 2 -29.58 -62.87 26.80
CA GLU A 2 -30.59 -61.85 26.51
C GLU A 2 -29.89 -60.56 26.09
N ALA A 3 -30.01 -60.24 24.80
CA ALA A 3 -29.48 -59.02 24.20
C ALA A 3 -30.63 -58.03 24.03
N THR A 4 -30.61 -56.94 24.80
CA THR A 4 -31.53 -55.82 24.66
C THR A 4 -31.21 -55.02 23.39
N ARG A 5 -32.16 -54.98 22.46
CA ARG A 5 -32.09 -54.22 21.20
C ARG A 5 -32.20 -52.72 21.48
N THR A 6 -31.13 -51.96 21.26
CA THR A 6 -31.16 -50.49 21.35
C THR A 6 -31.64 -49.86 20.04
N ALA A 7 -32.58 -48.92 20.17
CA ALA A 7 -33.30 -48.24 19.11
C ALA A 7 -32.40 -47.50 18.09
N GLY A 8 -32.71 -47.69 16.80
CA GLY A 8 -32.09 -46.96 15.70
C GLY A 8 -32.57 -45.51 15.65
N SER A 9 -31.68 -44.56 15.95
CA SER A 9 -31.94 -43.14 15.78
C SER A 9 -31.89 -42.78 14.28
N LYS A 10 -33.04 -42.36 13.74
CA LYS A 10 -33.13 -41.84 12.37
C LYS A 10 -32.37 -40.51 12.31
N LYS A 11 -31.25 -40.47 11.58
CA LYS A 11 -30.46 -39.25 11.35
C LYS A 11 -31.34 -38.21 10.64
N LYS A 12 -31.63 -37.08 11.29
CA LYS A 12 -32.25 -35.91 10.66
C LYS A 12 -31.35 -35.41 9.54
N LYS A 13 -31.85 -35.39 8.30
CA LYS A 13 -31.14 -34.77 7.17
C LYS A 13 -31.05 -33.27 7.43
N PHE A 14 -29.83 -32.74 7.43
CA PHE A 14 -29.55 -31.32 7.58
C PHE A 14 -29.91 -30.60 6.28
N GLU A 15 -31.08 -29.96 6.24
CA GLU A 15 -31.43 -29.05 5.15
C GLU A 15 -30.63 -27.77 5.29
N ARG A 16 -29.63 -27.57 4.42
CA ARG A 16 -28.94 -26.28 4.31
C ARG A 16 -29.90 -25.26 3.74
N LYS A 17 -30.44 -24.38 4.59
CA LYS A 17 -31.07 -23.14 4.13
C LYS A 17 -29.98 -22.25 3.56
N VAL A 18 -29.85 -22.24 2.23
CA VAL A 18 -28.96 -21.30 1.52
C VAL A 18 -29.57 -19.92 1.67
N ALA A 19 -28.93 -19.05 2.46
CA ALA A 19 -29.30 -17.64 2.50
C ALA A 19 -29.20 -17.07 1.06
N PRO A 20 -30.17 -16.23 0.61
CA PRO A 20 -30.06 -15.58 -0.69
C PRO A 20 -28.71 -14.85 -0.75
N SER A 21 -27.93 -15.11 -1.80
CA SER A 21 -26.55 -14.65 -1.89
C SER A 21 -26.47 -13.13 -1.78
N LYS A 22 -25.44 -12.64 -1.07
CA LYS A 22 -25.18 -11.22 -0.76
C LYS A 22 -24.95 -10.29 -1.97
N ALA A 23 -25.27 -10.69 -3.21
CA ALA A 23 -25.12 -9.82 -4.38
C ALA A 23 -26.25 -10.02 -5.42
N PRO A 24 -27.52 -9.77 -5.06
CA PRO A 24 -28.65 -9.88 -5.99
C PRO A 24 -28.44 -9.03 -7.26
N ARG A 25 -27.85 -7.84 -7.12
CA ARG A 25 -27.54 -6.94 -8.24
C ARG A 25 -26.54 -7.51 -9.25
N ARG A 26 -25.47 -8.18 -8.78
CA ARG A 26 -24.44 -8.77 -9.67
C ARG A 26 -25.04 -9.88 -10.54
N LEU A 27 -25.93 -10.67 -9.96
CA LEU A 27 -26.67 -11.70 -10.69
C LEU A 27 -27.62 -11.09 -11.73
N LEU A 28 -28.33 -10.02 -11.37
CA LEU A 28 -29.19 -9.28 -12.30
C LEU A 28 -28.40 -8.64 -13.45
N LYS A 29 -27.25 -8.01 -13.18
CA LYS A 29 -26.35 -7.48 -14.21
C LYS A 29 -25.84 -8.58 -15.15
N LYS A 30 -25.51 -9.77 -14.61
CA LYS A 30 -25.10 -10.92 -15.42
C LYS A 30 -26.24 -11.38 -16.34
N LYS A 31 -27.45 -11.54 -15.80
CA LYS A 31 -28.64 -11.90 -16.58
C LYS A 31 -28.92 -10.88 -17.69
N LEU A 32 -28.82 -9.58 -17.39
CA LEU A 32 -28.98 -8.52 -18.38
C LEU A 32 -27.95 -8.64 -19.50
N ARG A 33 -26.67 -8.86 -19.17
CA ARG A 33 -25.60 -9.07 -20.16
C ARG A 33 -25.84 -10.31 -21.04
N ASP A 34 -26.31 -11.40 -20.44
CA ASP A 34 -26.56 -12.65 -21.16
C ASP A 34 -27.76 -12.51 -22.12
N LEU A 35 -28.84 -11.81 -21.71
CA LEU A 35 -29.98 -11.49 -22.57
C LEU A 35 -29.59 -10.53 -23.71
N GLU A 36 -28.78 -9.51 -23.43
CA GLU A 36 -28.28 -8.60 -24.47
C GLU A 36 -27.42 -9.32 -25.51
N ARG A 37 -26.58 -10.29 -25.07
CA ARG A 37 -25.79 -11.11 -25.98
C ARG A 37 -26.69 -11.94 -26.88
N LEU A 38 -27.75 -12.53 -26.34
CA LEU A 38 -28.69 -13.35 -27.11
C LEU A 38 -29.32 -12.58 -28.28
N ILE A 39 -29.70 -11.32 -28.06
CA ILE A 39 -30.30 -10.45 -29.08
C ILE A 39 -29.23 -9.85 -30.02
N LYS A 40 -28.07 -9.44 -29.49
CA LYS A 40 -26.99 -8.83 -30.30
C LYS A 40 -26.25 -9.84 -31.20
N ASN A 41 -26.29 -11.12 -30.84
CA ASN A 41 -25.65 -12.18 -31.62
C ASN A 41 -26.44 -12.46 -32.90
N LYS A 42 -25.90 -12.02 -34.05
CA LYS A 42 -26.50 -12.18 -35.38
C LYS A 42 -26.81 -13.63 -35.77
N ASN A 43 -26.10 -14.59 -35.19
CA ASN A 43 -26.31 -16.02 -35.47
C ASN A 43 -27.51 -16.57 -34.71
N SER A 44 -27.71 -16.19 -33.43
CA SER A 44 -28.89 -16.62 -32.67
C SER A 44 -30.15 -15.85 -33.10
N LEU A 45 -30.02 -14.61 -33.54
CA LEU A 45 -31.17 -13.80 -33.95
C LEU A 45 -31.89 -14.36 -35.20
N LYS A 46 -31.15 -15.00 -36.13
CA LYS A 46 -31.72 -15.57 -37.36
C LYS A 46 -32.58 -16.82 -37.11
N ASP A 47 -32.28 -17.55 -36.04
CA ASP A 47 -32.93 -18.82 -35.71
C ASP A 47 -34.03 -18.66 -34.65
N LEU A 48 -34.24 -17.45 -34.13
CA LEU A 48 -35.23 -17.15 -33.10
C LEU A 48 -36.50 -16.53 -33.71
N PRO A 49 -37.70 -17.03 -33.38
CA PRO A 49 -38.95 -16.41 -33.83
C PRO A 49 -39.17 -15.05 -33.16
N ASP A 50 -39.85 -14.14 -33.86
CA ASP A 50 -40.09 -12.75 -33.43
C ASP A 50 -40.77 -12.64 -32.06
N GLU A 51 -41.66 -13.57 -31.74
CA GLU A 51 -42.32 -13.65 -30.42
C GLU A 51 -41.32 -13.85 -29.28
N VAL A 52 -40.30 -14.69 -29.49
CA VAL A 52 -39.25 -14.95 -28.49
C VAL A 52 -38.34 -13.74 -28.35
N ILE A 53 -38.09 -13.00 -29.43
CA ILE A 53 -37.31 -11.75 -29.39
C ILE A 53 -38.04 -10.72 -28.51
N GLN A 54 -39.34 -10.49 -28.77
CA GLN A 54 -40.15 -9.57 -27.96
C GLN A 54 -40.19 -9.96 -26.48
N ASP A 55 -40.28 -11.26 -26.18
CA ASP A 55 -40.27 -11.75 -24.80
C ASP A 55 -38.91 -11.59 -24.12
N THR A 56 -37.80 -11.72 -24.85
CA THR A 56 -36.47 -11.44 -24.30
C THR A 56 -36.25 -9.96 -24.02
N GLU A 57 -36.79 -9.07 -24.85
CA GLU A 57 -36.76 -7.62 -24.64
C GLU A 57 -37.58 -7.19 -23.42
N LYS A 58 -38.79 -7.75 -23.25
CA LYS A 58 -39.60 -7.55 -22.03
C LYS A 58 -38.84 -8.00 -20.78
N LYS A 59 -38.20 -9.18 -20.82
CA LYS A 59 -37.37 -9.69 -19.70
C LYS A 59 -36.19 -8.77 -19.40
N MET A 60 -35.54 -8.19 -20.42
CA MET A 60 -34.48 -7.20 -20.21
C MET A 60 -35.01 -5.94 -19.51
N ALA A 61 -36.18 -5.43 -19.91
CA ALA A 61 -36.81 -4.27 -19.29
C ALA A 61 -37.13 -4.54 -17.80
N ASP A 62 -37.64 -5.72 -17.48
CA ASP A 62 -37.94 -6.11 -16.10
C ASP A 62 -36.67 -6.23 -15.24
N VAL A 63 -35.60 -6.80 -15.78
CA VAL A 63 -34.30 -6.88 -15.08
C VAL A 63 -33.70 -5.49 -14.87
N LYS A 64 -33.86 -4.57 -15.82
CA LYS A 64 -33.44 -3.16 -15.67
C LYS A 64 -34.21 -2.48 -14.53
N LYS A 65 -35.54 -2.63 -14.49
CA LYS A 65 -36.39 -2.13 -13.40
C LYS A 65 -35.99 -2.73 -12.04
N GLN A 66 -35.63 -4.01 -11.99
CA GLN A 66 -35.14 -4.65 -10.76
C GLN A 66 -33.79 -4.08 -10.32
N ILE A 67 -32.88 -3.75 -11.24
CA ILE A 67 -31.59 -3.11 -10.91
C ILE A 67 -31.80 -1.68 -10.42
N GLU A 68 -32.73 -0.95 -11.02
CA GLU A 68 -33.11 0.42 -10.62
C GLU A 68 -33.77 0.44 -9.24
N ALA A 69 -34.67 -0.52 -8.96
CA ALA A 69 -35.30 -0.70 -7.64
C ALA A 69 -34.28 -1.02 -6.53
N LEU A 70 -33.11 -1.57 -6.88
CA LEU A 70 -32.00 -1.79 -5.95
C LEU A 70 -31.16 -0.51 -5.69
N GLY A 71 -31.58 0.66 -6.18
CA GLY A 71 -30.95 1.97 -5.94
C GLY A 71 -29.60 2.14 -6.66
N PRO A 72 -28.81 3.20 -6.39
CA PRO A 72 -27.43 3.29 -6.82
C PRO A 72 -26.57 2.23 -6.10
N GLU A 73 -25.53 1.74 -6.77
CA GLU A 73 -24.59 0.80 -6.18
C GLU A 73 -23.73 1.52 -5.15
N ILE A 74 -24.18 1.53 -3.90
CA ILE A 74 -23.33 1.86 -2.77
C ILE A 74 -22.45 0.63 -2.54
N SER A 75 -21.35 0.52 -3.27
CA SER A 75 -20.34 -0.47 -2.94
C SER A 75 -19.89 -0.18 -1.50
N THR A 76 -20.13 -1.12 -0.60
CA THR A 76 -19.79 -1.02 0.83
C THR A 76 -18.27 -0.94 1.11
N VAL A 77 -17.47 -0.74 0.06
CA VAL A 77 -16.02 -0.45 0.13
C VAL A 77 -15.74 1.05 -0.14
N THR A 78 -16.70 1.84 -0.64
CA THR A 78 -16.50 3.24 -1.05
C THR A 78 -17.61 4.20 -0.60
N ALA A 79 -18.56 3.74 0.21
CA ALA A 79 -19.76 4.51 0.60
C ALA A 79 -19.52 5.74 1.50
N HIS A 80 -18.29 5.97 1.99
CA HIS A 80 -17.96 7.12 2.83
C HIS A 80 -17.00 8.12 2.16
N THR A 81 -16.64 7.92 0.89
CA THR A 81 -15.53 8.63 0.21
C THR A 81 -15.75 8.79 -1.30
N SER A 82 -16.94 9.20 -1.76
CA SER A 82 -17.19 9.17 -3.22
C SER A 82 -18.03 10.30 -3.77
N ILE A 83 -17.73 11.54 -3.40
CA ILE A 83 -18.16 12.70 -4.21
C ILE A 83 -16.99 13.62 -4.56
N ASN A 84 -15.92 13.69 -3.76
CA ASN A 84 -14.73 14.50 -4.06
C ASN A 84 -13.43 13.70 -4.29
N ASP A 85 -13.41 12.38 -4.08
CA ASP A 85 -12.16 11.60 -4.02
C ASP A 85 -11.73 10.96 -5.36
N THR A 86 -12.53 11.02 -6.43
CA THR A 86 -12.23 10.23 -7.65
C THR A 86 -11.05 10.75 -8.47
N THR A 87 -10.73 12.03 -8.38
CA THR A 87 -9.55 12.63 -9.05
C THR A 87 -8.30 12.53 -8.18
N GLU A 88 -8.42 12.86 -6.89
CA GLU A 88 -7.34 12.83 -5.88
C GLU A 88 -6.82 11.41 -5.57
N ASP A 89 -7.66 10.39 -5.76
CA ASP A 89 -7.25 9.01 -5.47
C ASP A 89 -6.27 8.43 -6.49
N SER A 90 -6.29 8.90 -7.74
CA SER A 90 -5.52 8.26 -8.81
C SER A 90 -4.03 8.63 -8.77
N SER A 91 -3.72 9.90 -8.54
CA SER A 91 -2.36 10.42 -8.29
C SER A 91 -1.82 9.90 -6.96
N SER A 92 -2.66 9.86 -5.92
CA SER A 92 -2.26 9.34 -4.60
C SER A 92 -2.00 7.84 -4.61
N LYS A 93 -2.74 7.02 -5.36
CA LYS A 93 -2.49 5.56 -5.45
C LYS A 93 -1.16 5.22 -6.11
N LYS A 94 -0.78 5.92 -7.19
CA LYS A 94 0.53 5.72 -7.85
C LYS A 94 1.68 6.14 -6.94
N SER A 95 1.54 7.31 -6.31
CA SER A 95 2.58 7.83 -5.41
C SER A 95 2.67 7.07 -4.08
N LYS A 96 1.62 6.39 -3.59
CA LYS A 96 1.66 5.59 -2.35
C LYS A 96 2.74 4.49 -2.39
N GLY A 97 2.92 3.81 -3.53
CA GLY A 97 3.95 2.77 -3.67
C GLY A 97 5.37 3.33 -3.58
N LEU A 98 5.62 4.43 -4.29
CA LEU A 98 6.89 5.17 -4.28
C LEU A 98 7.17 5.77 -2.88
N LYS A 99 6.18 6.41 -2.26
CA LYS A 99 6.27 6.93 -0.88
C LYS A 99 6.64 5.83 0.11
N LEU A 100 6.12 4.61 -0.03
CA LEU A 100 6.43 3.52 0.89
C LEU A 100 7.88 3.05 0.77
N THR A 101 8.41 2.91 -0.44
CA THR A 101 9.81 2.51 -0.65
C THR A 101 10.75 3.60 -0.16
N GLU A 102 10.43 4.87 -0.39
CA GLU A 102 11.18 6.01 0.14
C GLU A 102 11.10 6.13 1.65
N LEU A 103 9.92 5.93 2.25
CA LEU A 103 9.75 5.91 3.69
C LEU A 103 10.64 4.83 4.33
N ARG A 104 10.72 3.66 3.70
CA ARG A 104 11.60 2.57 4.13
C ARG A 104 13.07 2.95 3.97
N ARG A 105 13.45 3.60 2.86
CA ARG A 105 14.83 4.09 2.62
C ARG A 105 15.22 5.16 3.66
N ALA A 106 14.38 6.17 3.91
CA ALA A 106 14.60 7.22 4.90
C ALA A 106 14.81 6.62 6.31
N ARG A 107 13.91 5.73 6.75
CA ARG A 107 14.04 5.03 8.04
C ARG A 107 15.34 4.25 8.17
N ARG A 108 15.75 3.54 7.11
CA ARG A 108 17.02 2.81 7.08
C ARG A 108 18.21 3.76 7.18
N LYS A 109 18.20 4.88 6.47
CA LYS A 109 19.25 5.91 6.56
C LYS A 109 19.35 6.49 7.96
N ILE A 110 18.24 6.88 8.59
CA ILE A 110 18.23 7.36 9.99
C ILE A 110 18.79 6.29 10.94
N SER A 111 18.37 5.04 10.79
CA SER A 111 18.85 3.96 11.65
C SER A 111 20.33 3.65 11.43
N ALA A 112 20.82 3.65 10.19
CA ALA A 112 22.23 3.46 9.86
C ALA A 112 23.07 4.63 10.39
N PHE A 113 22.59 5.86 10.22
CA PHE A 113 23.24 7.06 10.71
C PHE A 113 23.42 7.04 12.23
N LYS A 114 22.35 6.74 12.99
CA LYS A 114 22.42 6.61 14.46
C LYS A 114 23.38 5.51 14.93
N LYS A 115 23.59 4.47 14.12
CA LYS A 115 24.55 3.39 14.42
C LYS A 115 25.99 3.80 14.13
N GLN A 116 26.22 4.53 13.04
CA GLN A 116 27.56 4.99 12.62
C GLN A 116 28.06 6.17 13.48
N HIS A 117 27.14 7.01 13.94
CA HIS A 117 27.41 8.21 14.72
C HIS A 117 26.79 8.07 16.12
N PRO A 118 27.42 7.32 17.04
CA PRO A 118 26.92 7.21 18.41
C PRO A 118 26.92 8.56 19.14
N ASN A 119 27.76 9.50 18.70
CA ASN A 119 27.92 10.83 19.29
C ASN A 119 27.10 11.93 18.58
N HIS A 120 26.10 11.55 17.76
CA HIS A 120 25.29 12.48 16.96
C HIS A 120 24.60 13.58 17.76
N GLU A 121 24.37 13.37 19.05
CA GLU A 121 23.79 14.38 19.96
C GLU A 121 24.80 15.46 20.37
N THR A 122 26.10 15.14 20.37
CA THR A 122 27.17 16.02 20.85
C THR A 122 27.84 16.81 19.73
N SER A 123 27.91 16.23 18.53
CA SER A 123 28.48 16.88 17.35
C SER A 123 27.43 17.70 16.59
N LYS A 124 27.68 19.01 16.44
CA LYS A 124 26.78 19.93 15.73
C LYS A 124 26.58 19.59 14.24
N GLU A 125 27.54 18.91 13.63
CA GLU A 125 27.46 18.52 12.22
C GLU A 125 26.63 17.24 12.04
N GLU A 126 26.82 16.29 12.96
CA GLU A 126 26.06 15.04 12.98
C GLU A 126 24.59 15.29 13.38
N SER A 127 24.33 16.25 14.28
CA SER A 127 22.97 16.62 14.65
C SER A 127 22.21 17.23 13.48
N LYS A 128 22.84 18.11 12.70
CA LYS A 128 22.24 18.73 11.51
C LYS A 128 21.92 17.70 10.43
N THR A 129 22.85 16.77 10.18
CA THR A 129 22.62 15.71 9.18
C THR A 129 21.51 14.76 9.61
N LEU A 130 21.37 14.48 10.91
CA LEU A 130 20.23 13.75 11.45
C LEU A 130 18.93 14.53 11.28
N GLU A 131 18.92 15.82 11.59
CA GLU A 131 17.76 16.71 11.42
C GLU A 131 17.30 16.74 9.96
N ASP A 132 18.23 16.78 9.01
CA ASP A 132 17.94 16.71 7.57
C ASP A 132 17.30 15.36 7.19
N LEU A 133 17.83 14.24 7.68
CA LEU A 133 17.26 12.91 7.46
C LEU A 133 15.87 12.76 8.10
N GLU A 134 15.63 13.39 9.25
CA GLU A 134 14.31 13.45 9.87
C GLU A 134 13.34 14.33 9.07
N LEU A 135 13.83 15.44 8.52
CA LEU A 135 13.05 16.29 7.63
C LEU A 135 12.63 15.52 6.37
N ASP A 136 13.52 14.71 5.79
CA ASP A 136 13.18 13.80 4.69
C ASP A 136 12.03 12.85 5.07
N LEU A 137 12.06 12.29 6.28
CA LEU A 137 10.99 11.43 6.78
C LEU A 137 9.65 12.19 6.92
N VAL A 138 9.69 13.42 7.41
CA VAL A 138 8.52 14.29 7.54
C VAL A 138 7.98 14.65 6.15
N TYR A 139 8.84 14.96 5.19
CA TYR A 139 8.47 15.22 3.81
C TYR A 139 7.68 14.07 3.20
N ILE A 140 8.19 12.84 3.29
CA ILE A 140 7.51 11.66 2.71
C ILE A 140 6.13 11.46 3.36
N LYS A 141 6.03 11.63 4.69
CA LYS A 141 4.81 11.42 5.46
C LYS A 141 3.74 12.48 5.23
N HIS A 142 4.14 13.74 5.07
CA HIS A 142 3.24 14.89 5.06
C HIS A 142 3.22 15.60 3.70
N PHE A 143 3.75 14.97 2.65
CA PHE A 143 3.68 15.49 1.29
C PHE A 143 2.22 15.81 0.91
N PRO A 144 1.94 16.96 0.27
CA PRO A 144 0.60 17.35 -0.16
C PRO A 144 -0.12 16.24 -0.96
N ARG A 145 -1.45 16.13 -0.80
CA ARG A 145 -2.24 15.14 -1.57
C ARG A 145 -2.50 15.60 -2.99
N ASP A 146 -2.66 16.91 -3.12
CA ASP A 146 -3.11 17.60 -4.31
C ASP A 146 -2.01 17.68 -5.39
N GLU A 147 -0.77 17.32 -5.03
CA GLU A 147 0.41 17.39 -5.90
C GLU A 147 0.97 15.99 -6.21
N GLU A 148 1.62 15.85 -7.37
CA GLU A 148 2.38 14.65 -7.69
C GLU A 148 3.62 14.55 -6.79
N TYR A 149 3.83 13.36 -6.24
CA TYR A 149 4.94 13.14 -5.32
C TYR A 149 6.29 13.26 -6.02
N ILE A 150 7.17 14.08 -5.47
CA ILE A 150 8.54 14.27 -5.97
C ILE A 150 9.49 13.42 -5.11
N PRO A 151 10.13 12.39 -5.69
CA PRO A 151 11.09 11.53 -4.99
C PRO A 151 12.24 12.31 -4.33
N ILE A 152 12.55 11.98 -3.08
CA ILE A 152 13.78 12.45 -2.43
C ILE A 152 14.97 11.59 -2.84
N TYR A 153 14.75 10.29 -2.99
CA TYR A 153 15.81 9.32 -3.32
C TYR A 153 15.53 8.66 -4.67
N PRO A 154 15.49 9.44 -5.77
CA PRO A 154 15.35 8.89 -7.11
C PRO A 154 16.61 8.08 -7.48
N GLU A 155 16.46 7.13 -8.39
CA GLU A 155 17.58 6.30 -8.86
C GLU A 155 18.50 7.08 -9.81
N ALA A 156 17.92 8.00 -10.60
CA ALA A 156 18.64 8.97 -11.40
C ALA A 156 18.45 10.37 -10.79
N PRO A 157 19.45 11.27 -10.87
CA PRO A 157 19.30 12.64 -10.40
C PRO A 157 18.15 13.36 -11.13
N LEU A 158 17.40 14.20 -10.41
CA LEU A 158 16.32 15.01 -10.99
C LEU A 158 16.96 16.07 -11.89
N GLU A 159 16.67 16.01 -13.19
CA GLU A 159 17.13 17.01 -14.17
C GLU A 159 16.21 18.24 -14.20
N ASP A 160 14.97 18.11 -13.72
CA ASP A 160 13.97 19.16 -13.75
C ASP A 160 14.14 20.15 -12.58
N GLU A 161 14.61 21.36 -12.89
CA GLU A 161 14.78 22.44 -11.91
C GLU A 161 13.47 22.83 -11.21
N ALA A 162 12.31 22.68 -11.87
CA ALA A 162 11.03 23.02 -11.26
C ALA A 162 10.66 22.05 -10.14
N GLN A 163 10.99 20.77 -10.32
CA GLN A 163 10.80 19.73 -9.30
C GLN A 163 11.74 19.94 -8.10
N LEU A 164 12.96 20.40 -8.34
CA LEU A 164 13.90 20.74 -7.27
C LEU A 164 13.41 21.95 -6.46
N LYS A 165 12.95 23.01 -7.13
CA LYS A 165 12.43 24.22 -6.46
C LYS A 165 11.18 23.89 -5.62
N SER A 166 10.23 23.16 -6.18
CA SER A 166 9.03 22.72 -5.44
C SER A 166 9.36 21.79 -4.29
N GLN A 167 10.30 20.85 -4.46
CA GLN A 167 10.76 20.00 -3.37
C GLN A 167 11.34 20.82 -2.21
N LEU A 168 12.18 21.82 -2.49
CA LEU A 168 12.75 22.70 -1.47
C LEU A 168 11.67 23.55 -0.78
N GLU A 169 10.74 24.12 -1.53
CA GLU A 169 9.64 24.91 -0.99
C GLU A 169 8.77 24.08 -0.03
N ILE A 170 8.43 22.85 -0.41
CA ILE A 170 7.65 21.93 0.43
C ILE A 170 8.44 21.55 1.68
N ARG A 171 9.75 21.29 1.57
CA ARG A 171 10.61 21.00 2.72
C ARG A 171 10.66 22.16 3.70
N GLU A 172 10.85 23.38 3.22
CA GLU A 172 10.86 24.57 4.08
C GLU A 172 9.51 24.80 4.75
N ARG A 173 8.41 24.64 4.01
CA ARG A 173 7.05 24.73 4.55
C ARG A 173 6.83 23.71 5.67
N LEU A 174 7.28 22.47 5.48
CA LEU A 174 7.16 21.41 6.48
C LEU A 174 8.08 21.63 7.68
N ALA A 175 9.29 22.18 7.49
CA ALA A 175 10.17 22.56 8.59
C ALA A 175 9.54 23.65 9.47
N LYS A 176 8.95 24.69 8.86
CA LYS A 176 8.19 25.73 9.56
C LYS A 176 6.97 25.15 10.29
N ALA A 177 6.20 24.28 9.62
CA ALA A 177 5.06 23.61 10.24
C ALA A 177 5.45 22.69 11.41
N ARG A 178 6.60 21.99 11.31
CA ARG A 178 7.16 21.16 12.38
C ARG A 178 7.54 22.02 13.59
N ALA A 179 8.21 23.15 13.38
CA ALA A 179 8.59 24.07 14.44
C ALA A 179 7.36 24.68 15.14
N ASN A 180 6.29 24.95 14.38
CA ASN A 180 5.03 25.50 14.91
C ASN A 180 4.11 24.43 15.54
N GLY A 181 4.44 23.14 15.41
CA GLY A 181 3.59 22.04 15.88
C GLY A 181 2.30 21.81 15.07
N GLU A 182 2.19 22.38 13.86
CA GLU A 182 0.97 22.36 13.02
C GLU A 182 0.96 21.22 11.98
N LEU A 183 1.76 20.17 12.18
CA LEU A 183 1.80 19.04 11.25
C LEU A 183 0.46 18.29 11.27
N LYS A 184 -0.32 18.44 10.19
CA LYS A 184 -1.52 17.64 9.94
C LYS A 184 -1.20 16.15 9.93
N ASN A 185 -2.18 15.29 10.19
CA ASN A 185 -2.03 13.84 10.15
C ASN A 185 -1.32 13.37 8.87
N PRO A 186 -0.46 12.33 8.95
CA PRO A 186 0.31 11.88 7.80
C PRO A 186 -0.61 11.52 6.64
N THR A 187 -0.17 11.91 5.45
CA THR A 187 -0.84 11.74 4.17
C THR A 187 -1.10 10.25 3.94
N GLY A 188 -2.35 9.80 4.10
CA GLY A 188 -2.76 8.40 3.94
C GLY A 188 -3.16 7.66 5.23
N SER A 189 -3.12 8.30 6.40
CA SER A 189 -3.50 7.67 7.69
C SER A 189 -4.99 7.42 7.92
N ASN A 190 -5.88 7.79 6.99
CA ASN A 190 -7.29 7.40 7.07
C ASN A 190 -7.50 5.89 6.78
N ASP A 191 -6.49 5.21 6.23
CA ASP A 191 -6.44 3.75 6.19
C ASP A 191 -5.77 3.24 7.48
N SER A 192 -6.59 2.87 8.45
CA SER A 192 -6.24 2.34 9.78
C SER A 192 -5.52 0.98 9.77
N ASN A 193 -4.73 0.68 8.74
CA ASN A 193 -4.08 -0.63 8.53
C ASN A 193 -2.57 -0.56 8.27
N LEU A 194 -1.95 0.60 8.50
CA LEU A 194 -0.48 0.78 8.46
C LEU A 194 0.13 0.92 9.87
N THR A 195 -0.53 0.34 10.87
CA THR A 195 -0.06 0.25 12.26
C THR A 195 0.59 -1.11 12.51
N GLU A 196 1.93 -1.13 12.53
CA GLU A 196 2.80 -1.78 13.53
C GLU A 196 2.46 -3.17 14.11
N GLN A 197 1.74 -4.07 13.42
CA GLN A 197 1.45 -5.41 13.95
C GLN A 197 2.30 -6.57 13.40
N ASP A 198 3.19 -6.35 12.43
CA ASP A 198 3.97 -7.44 11.82
C ASP A 198 5.45 -7.52 12.26
N ALA A 199 5.90 -6.72 13.22
CA ALA A 199 7.28 -6.80 13.73
C ALA A 199 7.47 -7.81 14.88
N SER A 200 6.40 -8.32 15.50
CA SER A 200 6.48 -9.21 16.68
C SER A 200 6.01 -10.65 16.44
N LYS A 201 5.66 -11.03 15.20
CA LYS A 201 5.28 -12.41 14.84
C LYS A 201 6.13 -12.98 13.69
N ALA A 202 7.44 -12.96 13.85
CA ALA A 202 8.34 -13.76 13.01
C ALA A 202 9.60 -14.16 13.79
N ALA A 203 9.44 -14.94 14.86
CA ALA A 203 10.57 -15.49 15.64
C ALA A 203 10.41 -16.97 15.99
N THR A 204 9.60 -17.73 15.26
CA THR A 204 9.54 -19.20 15.37
C THR A 204 9.41 -19.88 14.01
N GLY A 205 10.18 -19.41 13.01
CA GLY A 205 10.42 -20.14 11.77
C GLY A 205 11.83 -20.72 11.80
N LYS A 206 11.94 -22.04 12.03
CA LYS A 206 13.20 -22.78 11.81
C LYS A 206 13.60 -22.63 10.34
N HIS A 207 14.64 -21.85 10.08
CA HIS A 207 15.35 -21.87 8.80
C HIS A 207 16.56 -22.81 8.93
N PRO A 208 16.88 -23.60 7.89
CA PRO A 208 18.10 -24.39 7.88
C PRO A 208 19.32 -23.45 7.80
N ALA A 209 20.29 -23.68 8.68
CA ALA A 209 21.59 -23.03 8.64
C ALA A 209 22.30 -23.41 7.32
N SER A 210 22.56 -22.43 6.47
CA SER A 210 23.51 -22.56 5.37
C SER A 210 24.48 -21.39 5.40
N ASN A 211 25.62 -21.64 6.04
CA ASN A 211 26.96 -21.29 5.57
C ASN A 211 27.11 -19.94 4.86
N TRP A 212 27.35 -18.89 5.64
CA TRP A 212 28.21 -17.79 5.21
C TRP A 212 29.35 -17.72 6.22
N SER A 213 30.42 -18.42 5.87
CA SER A 213 31.69 -18.45 6.55
C SER A 213 32.35 -17.08 6.44
N ASP A 214 32.49 -16.44 7.60
CA ASP A 214 33.69 -15.78 8.09
C ASP A 214 34.96 -16.23 7.32
N ASP A 215 35.58 -15.29 6.61
CA ASP A 215 36.97 -15.41 6.15
C ASP A 215 37.72 -14.17 6.66
N GLU A 216 38.33 -14.38 7.83
CA GLU A 216 39.26 -13.51 8.53
C GLU A 216 40.58 -13.43 7.74
N GLY A 217 40.76 -12.34 7.00
CA GLY A 217 42.03 -11.98 6.38
C GLY A 217 42.87 -11.07 7.28
N SER A 218 43.44 -11.66 8.34
CA SER A 218 44.53 -11.09 9.13
C SER A 218 45.79 -10.93 8.26
N SER A 219 46.35 -9.72 8.24
CA SER A 219 47.74 -9.49 7.86
C SER A 219 48.27 -8.27 8.62
N ASP A 220 48.68 -8.53 9.86
CA ASP A 220 49.67 -7.72 10.55
C ASP A 220 51.03 -7.96 9.88
N GLU A 221 51.66 -6.92 9.33
CA GLU A 221 53.11 -6.78 9.42
C GLU A 221 53.49 -5.33 9.69
N ASP A 222 54.34 -5.25 10.70
CA ASP A 222 54.79 -4.13 11.50
C ASP A 222 55.80 -3.20 10.80
N GLU A 223 55.96 -2.03 11.44
CA GLU A 223 57.22 -1.28 11.57
C GLU A 223 57.87 -0.63 10.33
N ASN A 224 57.82 0.71 10.26
CA ASN A 224 59.05 1.45 10.58
C ASN A 224 58.78 2.91 11.02
N LYS A 225 59.13 3.20 12.28
CA LYS A 225 59.29 4.54 12.83
C LYS A 225 60.66 5.08 12.40
N HIS A 226 60.71 6.26 11.81
CA HIS A 226 61.84 7.16 12.03
C HIS A 226 61.36 8.58 12.27
N GLU A 227 61.49 8.96 13.54
CA GLU A 227 61.34 10.28 14.10
C GLU A 227 62.74 10.90 14.22
N ALA A 228 62.97 12.11 13.70
CA ALA A 228 64.00 13.01 14.22
C ALA A 228 63.83 14.45 13.71
N LYS A 229 63.43 15.33 14.63
CA LYS A 229 63.50 16.79 14.58
C LYS A 229 64.96 17.29 14.62
N LYS A 230 65.17 18.53 14.13
CA LYS A 230 66.20 19.57 14.44
C LYS A 230 66.89 20.02 13.14
N GLN A 231 67.29 21.26 12.89
CA GLN A 231 67.30 22.58 13.54
C GLN A 231 67.70 23.57 12.41
N LYS A 232 67.08 24.75 12.30
CA LYS A 232 67.63 26.06 12.70
C LYS A 232 68.76 26.62 11.78
N SER A 233 68.51 27.83 11.26
CA SER A 233 69.44 28.94 10.94
C SER A 233 70.69 28.65 10.09
N GLU A 234 70.73 29.18 8.86
CA GLU A 234 71.37 30.46 8.50
C GLU A 234 70.84 30.93 7.13
#